data_AF-A0A816XD64-F1
#
_entry.id   AF-A0A816XD64-F1
#
_cell.length_a   1.000
_cell.length_b   1.000
_cell.length_c   1.000
_cell.angle_alpha   90.00
_cell.angle_beta   90.00
_cell.angle_gamma   90.00
#
_symmetry.space_group_name_H-M   'P 1'
#
loop_
_entity.id
_entity.type
_entity.pdbx_description
1 polymer ?
#
loop_
_entity_poly.entity_id
_entity_poly.type
_entity_poly.pdbx_seq_one_letter_code
_entity_poly.pdbx_strand_id
1 'polypeptide(L)'
;MRQVLSSIITAATAESSNKNVNNIDELRKIAILLYKIMVIQTYQYLWETYFKSGTGQLMIPSETKQKLSYSTTLSIWPKEIKTIALSNKKDKTNENGICLKFTNGHLYALQNQLKEYKQELNIKANNYSGYTLSIQEIIKTYIEENLNASLYKKIQHQVALIHYDYHIRALKLEYLRHKPNEYQ
;
A
#
# COMPACT_ATOMS: atom_id res chain seq x y z
N MET A 1 -49.11 23.31 32.95
CA MET A 1 -48.06 22.31 33.27
C MET A 1 -47.91 21.18 32.24
N ARG A 2 -48.98 20.66 31.60
CA ARG A 2 -48.87 19.57 30.58
C ARG A 2 -48.22 19.98 29.24
N GLN A 3 -48.36 21.22 28.79
CA GLN A 3 -47.74 21.67 27.53
C GLN A 3 -46.21 21.76 27.61
N VAL A 4 -45.66 22.25 28.73
CA VAL A 4 -44.21 22.43 28.93
C VAL A 4 -43.46 21.08 28.92
N LEU A 5 -44.04 20.03 29.50
CA LEU A 5 -43.46 18.69 29.49
C LEU A 5 -43.44 18.07 28.08
N SER A 6 -44.44 18.33 27.24
CA SER A 6 -44.45 17.82 25.86
C SER A 6 -43.39 18.49 24.98
N SER A 7 -43.13 19.79 25.19
CA SER A 7 -42.09 20.54 24.48
C SER A 7 -40.69 20.05 24.85
N ILE A 8 -40.47 19.77 26.14
CA ILE A 8 -39.18 19.29 26.66
C ILE A 8 -38.87 17.88 26.15
N ILE A 9 -39.86 16.98 26.12
CA ILE A 9 -39.66 15.62 25.61
C ILE A 9 -39.36 15.64 24.11
N THR A 10 -40.07 16.47 23.33
CA THR A 10 -39.85 16.59 21.88
C THR A 10 -38.48 17.20 21.56
N ALA A 11 -38.05 18.22 22.31
CA ALA A 11 -36.72 18.83 22.16
C ALA A 11 -35.59 17.87 22.56
N ALA A 12 -35.75 17.13 23.67
CA ALA A 12 -34.75 16.14 24.10
C ALA A 12 -34.62 14.97 23.11
N THR A 13 -35.73 14.52 22.50
CA THR A 13 -35.69 13.49 21.44
C THR A 13 -35.06 13.99 20.14
N ALA A 14 -35.25 15.27 19.79
CA ALA A 14 -34.64 15.88 18.61
C ALA A 14 -33.14 16.15 18.80
N GLU A 15 -32.70 16.55 20.00
CA GLU A 15 -31.27 16.71 20.31
C GLU A 15 -30.55 15.37 20.41
N SER A 16 -31.20 14.34 20.95
CA SER A 16 -30.69 12.96 20.99
C SER A 16 -30.52 12.38 19.59
N SER A 17 -31.50 12.58 18.70
CA SER A 17 -31.41 12.11 17.32
C SER A 17 -30.33 12.85 16.52
N ASN A 18 -30.21 14.18 16.69
CA ASN A 18 -29.17 14.97 16.02
C ASN A 18 -27.75 14.60 16.50
N LYS A 19 -27.57 14.34 17.81
CA LYS A 19 -26.28 13.86 18.35
C LYS A 19 -25.92 12.48 17.80
N ASN A 20 -26.88 11.57 17.69
CA ASN A 20 -26.65 10.23 17.15
C ASN A 20 -26.28 10.25 15.66
N VAL A 21 -26.94 11.09 14.84
CA VAL A 21 -26.61 11.26 13.43
C VAL A 21 -25.19 11.81 13.27
N ASN A 22 -24.81 12.83 14.05
CA ASN A 22 -23.45 13.40 14.02
C ASN A 22 -22.38 12.39 14.44
N ASN A 23 -22.64 11.56 15.45
CA ASN A 23 -21.70 10.54 15.91
C ASN A 23 -21.44 9.46 14.85
N ILE A 24 -22.50 9.01 14.15
CA ILE A 24 -22.38 8.04 13.06
C ILE A 24 -21.58 8.64 11.90
N ASP A 25 -21.79 9.92 11.60
CA ASP A 25 -21.12 10.58 10.49
C ASP A 25 -19.62 10.81 10.74
N GLU A 26 -19.22 11.10 11.99
CA GLU A 26 -17.80 11.16 12.36
C GLU A 26 -17.13 9.77 12.31
N LEU A 27 -17.81 8.73 12.81
CA LEU A 27 -17.33 7.35 12.70
C LEU A 27 -17.14 6.94 11.23
N ARG A 28 -18.09 7.30 10.36
CA ARG A 28 -18.01 7.08 8.91
C ARG A 28 -16.80 7.76 8.29
N LYS A 29 -16.53 9.03 8.63
CA LYS A 29 -15.36 9.76 8.14
C LYS A 29 -14.06 9.08 8.57
N ILE A 30 -13.98 8.62 9.82
CA ILE A 30 -12.85 7.85 10.34
C ILE A 30 -12.67 6.53 9.57
N ALA A 31 -13.76 5.79 9.32
CA ALA A 31 -13.72 4.55 8.56
C ALA A 31 -13.22 4.75 7.12
N ILE A 32 -13.65 5.83 6.46
CA ILE A 32 -13.17 6.19 5.12
C ILE A 32 -11.65 6.48 5.13
N LEU A 33 -11.14 7.15 6.17
CA LEU A 33 -9.70 7.41 6.30
C LEU A 33 -8.91 6.14 6.53
N LEU A 34 -9.38 5.25 7.40
CA LEU A 34 -8.78 3.94 7.63
C LEU A 34 -8.72 3.13 6.32
N TYR A 35 -9.81 3.11 5.56
CA TYR A 35 -9.86 2.45 4.25
C TYR A 35 -8.82 3.01 3.29
N LYS A 36 -8.77 4.34 3.12
CA LYS A 36 -7.79 5.02 2.25
C LYS A 36 -6.34 4.71 2.66
N ILE A 37 -6.05 4.75 3.96
CA ILE A 37 -4.73 4.41 4.51
C ILE A 37 -4.34 2.99 4.11
N MET A 38 -5.23 2.02 4.31
CA MET A 38 -4.96 0.61 4.02
C MET A 38 -4.78 0.35 2.51
N VAL A 39 -5.56 1.02 1.66
CA VAL A 39 -5.39 0.96 0.20
C VAL A 39 -4.00 1.48 -0.19
N ILE A 40 -3.60 2.64 0.33
CA ILE A 40 -2.27 3.22 0.05
C ILE A 40 -1.15 2.29 0.53
N GLN A 41 -1.25 1.74 1.74
CA GLN A 41 -0.25 0.80 2.26
C GLN A 41 -0.13 -0.45 1.37
N THR A 42 -1.25 -0.95 0.84
CA THR A 42 -1.24 -2.08 -0.08
C THR A 42 -0.52 -1.71 -1.39
N TYR A 43 -0.77 -0.53 -1.95
CA TYR A 43 -0.03 -0.06 -3.14
C TYR A 43 1.45 0.21 -2.84
N GLN A 44 1.79 0.77 -1.67
CA GLN A 44 3.17 0.96 -1.26
C GLN A 44 3.93 -0.37 -1.26
N TYR A 45 3.34 -1.44 -0.73
CA TYR A 45 3.95 -2.77 -0.75
C TYR A 45 4.30 -3.24 -2.18
N LEU A 46 3.41 -3.02 -3.14
CA LEU A 46 3.68 -3.33 -4.55
C LEU A 46 4.82 -2.46 -5.12
N TRP A 47 4.76 -1.14 -4.90
CA TRP A 47 5.75 -0.20 -5.44
C TRP A 47 7.13 -0.38 -4.81
N GLU A 48 7.20 -0.73 -3.53
CA GLU A 48 8.45 -1.09 -2.85
C GLU A 48 9.04 -2.37 -3.44
N THR A 49 8.20 -3.34 -3.80
CA THR A 49 8.64 -4.57 -4.49
C THR A 49 9.23 -4.22 -5.86
N TYR A 50 8.57 -3.36 -6.63
CA TYR A 50 9.11 -2.86 -7.90
C TYR A 50 10.46 -2.16 -7.72
N PHE A 51 10.56 -1.30 -6.71
CA PHE A 51 11.79 -0.58 -6.40
C PHE A 51 12.92 -1.55 -6.04
N LYS A 52 12.68 -2.48 -5.11
CA LYS A 52 13.65 -3.50 -4.68
C LYS A 52 14.10 -4.39 -5.84
N SER A 53 13.18 -4.77 -6.72
CA SER A 53 13.51 -5.49 -7.96
C SER A 53 14.46 -4.67 -8.84
N GLY A 54 14.13 -3.40 -9.06
CA GLY A 54 14.92 -2.50 -9.88
C GLY A 54 16.28 -2.11 -9.29
N THR A 55 16.42 -2.09 -7.97
CA THR A 55 17.69 -1.75 -7.29
C THR A 55 18.54 -2.98 -6.94
N GLY A 56 18.04 -4.19 -7.22
CA GLY A 56 18.72 -5.43 -6.83
C GLY A 56 18.67 -5.71 -5.32
N GLN A 57 17.67 -5.18 -4.62
CA GLN A 57 17.43 -5.38 -3.19
C GLN A 57 16.27 -6.34 -2.92
N LEU A 58 15.72 -6.99 -3.95
CA LEU A 58 14.62 -7.94 -3.78
C LEU A 58 15.07 -9.24 -3.08
N MET A 59 16.37 -9.52 -3.10
CA MET A 59 17.04 -10.69 -2.54
C MET A 59 17.81 -10.36 -1.26
N ILE A 60 17.24 -9.59 -0.32
CA ILE A 60 17.89 -9.47 0.98
C ILE A 60 17.68 -10.82 1.70
N PRO A 61 18.75 -11.61 1.95
CA PRO A 61 18.61 -12.96 2.45
C PRO A 61 18.11 -12.91 3.89
N SER A 62 16.85 -13.29 4.09
CA SER A 62 16.30 -13.53 5.42
C SER A 62 16.43 -15.02 5.72
N GLU A 63 17.44 -15.36 6.51
CA GLU A 63 17.57 -16.54 7.40
C GLU A 63 17.36 -17.98 6.88
N THR A 64 17.07 -18.20 5.60
CA THR A 64 16.94 -19.58 5.09
C THR A 64 18.27 -20.04 4.48
N LYS A 65 18.89 -21.03 5.14
CA LYS A 65 20.18 -21.66 4.85
C LYS A 65 20.27 -22.39 3.50
N GLN A 66 19.96 -21.72 2.39
CA GLN A 66 20.42 -22.13 1.06
C GLN A 66 21.09 -20.93 0.42
N LYS A 67 22.40 -20.86 0.66
CA LYS A 67 23.33 -19.91 0.06
C LYS A 67 23.41 -20.20 -1.44
N LEU A 68 22.41 -19.76 -2.20
CA LEU A 68 22.54 -19.64 -3.65
C LEU A 68 23.63 -18.58 -3.88
N SER A 69 24.81 -19.03 -4.29
CA SER A 69 26.04 -18.24 -4.39
C SER A 69 26.09 -17.34 -5.63
N TYR A 70 24.96 -16.73 -6.02
CA TYR A 70 24.90 -15.77 -7.11
C TYR A 70 24.80 -14.33 -6.58
N SER A 71 25.25 -13.37 -7.39
CA SER A 71 25.29 -11.97 -7.00
C SER A 71 23.88 -11.46 -6.69
N THR A 72 23.62 -11.11 -5.43
CA THR A 72 22.29 -10.70 -4.96
C THR A 72 21.90 -9.28 -5.40
N THR A 73 22.82 -8.52 -6.00
CA THR A 73 22.66 -7.09 -6.32
C THR A 73 22.28 -6.81 -7.78
N LEU A 74 21.55 -7.71 -8.43
CA LEU A 74 21.19 -7.56 -9.84
C LEU A 74 19.99 -6.60 -10.02
N SER A 75 20.22 -5.46 -10.66
CA SER A 75 19.16 -4.51 -11.04
C SER A 75 18.28 -5.10 -12.15
N ILE A 76 17.05 -5.48 -11.80
CA ILE A 76 16.11 -6.12 -12.71
C ILE A 76 14.76 -5.41 -12.63
N TRP A 77 14.51 -4.51 -13.57
CA TRP A 77 13.20 -3.86 -13.69
C TRP A 77 12.15 -4.82 -14.29
N PRO A 78 10.97 -4.94 -13.67
CA PRO A 78 9.85 -5.67 -14.26
C PRO A 78 9.36 -5.03 -15.55
N LYS A 79 8.78 -5.85 -16.44
CA LYS A 79 8.35 -5.41 -17.77
C LYS A 79 7.28 -4.33 -17.68
N GLU A 80 6.33 -4.43 -16.74
CA GLU A 80 5.28 -3.41 -16.59
C GLU A 80 5.89 -2.03 -16.30
N ILE A 81 6.89 -1.95 -15.41
CA ILE A 81 7.57 -0.69 -15.10
C ILE A 81 8.29 -0.15 -16.32
N LYS A 82 9.01 -1.00 -17.06
CA LYS A 82 9.65 -0.57 -18.30
C LYS A 82 8.64 -0.03 -19.30
N THR A 83 7.50 -0.71 -19.48
CA THR A 83 6.46 -0.28 -20.40
C THR A 83 5.88 1.09 -19.99
N ILE A 84 5.54 1.27 -18.72
CA ILE A 84 4.89 2.50 -18.24
C ILE A 84 5.89 3.66 -18.16
N ALA A 85 7.09 3.43 -17.65
CA ALA A 85 8.11 4.48 -17.46
C ALA A 85 8.73 4.94 -18.79
N LEU A 86 8.80 4.07 -19.80
CA LEU A 86 9.46 4.33 -21.07
C LEU A 86 8.49 4.59 -22.24
N SER A 87 7.16 4.49 -22.04
CA SER A 87 6.16 4.61 -23.11
C SER A 87 6.30 5.89 -23.95
N ASN A 88 6.79 6.97 -23.33
CA ASN A 88 6.87 8.31 -23.95
C ASN A 88 8.32 8.77 -24.22
N LYS A 89 9.32 7.89 -24.06
CA LYS A 89 10.74 8.24 -24.19
C LYS A 89 11.30 7.69 -25.50
N LYS A 90 11.64 8.58 -26.44
CA LYS A 90 12.28 8.20 -27.72
C LYS A 90 13.73 7.74 -27.55
N ASP A 91 14.40 8.22 -26.50
CA ASP A 91 15.79 7.88 -26.19
C ASP A 91 15.87 7.00 -24.93
N LYS A 92 16.43 5.80 -25.09
CA LYS A 92 16.53 4.75 -24.06
C LYS A 92 17.94 4.62 -23.48
N THR A 93 18.85 5.54 -23.78
CA THR A 93 20.23 5.54 -23.30
C THR A 93 20.38 5.48 -21.77
N ASN A 94 19.35 5.87 -21.00
CA ASN A 94 19.32 5.76 -19.54
C ASN A 94 18.04 5.10 -19.00
N GLU A 95 17.69 3.89 -19.49
CA GLU A 95 16.50 3.15 -19.01
C GLU A 95 16.44 3.02 -17.48
N ASN A 96 17.58 2.65 -16.88
CA ASN A 96 17.67 2.40 -15.43
C ASN A 96 17.36 3.66 -14.62
N GLY A 97 17.98 4.79 -14.97
CA GLY A 97 17.72 6.06 -14.30
C GLY A 97 16.28 6.56 -14.48
N ILE A 98 15.65 6.28 -15.62
CA ILE A 98 14.24 6.61 -15.85
C ILE A 98 13.33 5.76 -14.96
N CYS A 99 13.50 4.45 -14.95
CA CYS A 99 12.69 3.54 -14.12
C CYS A 99 12.85 3.83 -12.63
N LEU A 100 14.08 4.13 -12.19
CA LEU A 100 14.36 4.50 -10.80
C LEU A 100 13.64 5.79 -10.40
N LYS A 101 13.78 6.87 -11.19
CA LYS A 101 13.11 8.15 -10.90
C LYS A 101 11.59 8.00 -10.91
N PHE A 102 11.06 7.24 -11.86
CA PHE A 102 9.62 6.98 -11.98
C PHE A 102 9.07 6.25 -10.75
N THR A 103 9.69 5.12 -10.38
CA THR A 103 9.26 4.30 -9.23
C THR A 103 9.40 5.08 -7.92
N ASN A 104 10.50 5.81 -7.74
CA ASN A 104 10.72 6.62 -6.55
C ASN A 104 9.71 7.78 -6.44
N GLY A 105 9.34 8.39 -7.57
CA GLY A 105 8.29 9.41 -7.62
C GLY A 105 6.93 8.88 -7.15
N HIS A 106 6.55 7.68 -7.58
CA HIS A 106 5.34 7.01 -7.12
C HIS A 106 5.37 6.69 -5.63
N LEU A 107 6.48 6.16 -5.12
CA LEU A 107 6.65 5.89 -3.69
C LEU A 107 6.55 7.17 -2.85
N TYR A 108 7.21 8.24 -3.29
CA TYR A 108 7.14 9.55 -2.63
C TYR A 108 5.71 10.10 -2.60
N ALA A 109 4.98 10.03 -3.72
CA ALA A 109 3.59 10.47 -3.78
C ALA A 109 2.69 9.68 -2.81
N LEU A 110 2.82 8.35 -2.79
CA LEU A 110 2.07 7.49 -1.86
C LEU A 110 2.44 7.79 -0.40
N GLN A 111 3.71 8.04 -0.10
CA GLN A 111 4.17 8.37 1.25
C GLN A 111 3.59 9.71 1.73
N ASN A 112 3.51 10.72 0.85
CA ASN A 112 2.87 11.99 1.18
C ASN A 112 1.37 11.83 1.45
N GLN A 113 0.65 11.12 0.57
CA GLN A 113 -0.77 10.84 0.78
C GLN A 113 -1.03 10.06 2.07
N LEU A 114 -0.18 9.08 2.38
CA LEU A 114 -0.27 8.33 3.63
C LEU A 114 -0.08 9.25 4.84
N LYS A 115 0.89 10.17 4.78
CA LYS A 115 1.14 11.12 5.85
C LYS A 115 -0.05 12.04 6.07
N GLU A 116 -0.63 12.57 5.00
CA GLU A 116 -1.82 13.42 5.04
C GLU A 116 -3.01 12.70 5.68
N TYR A 117 -3.33 11.48 5.23
CA TYR A 117 -4.46 10.74 5.80
C TYR A 117 -4.23 10.30 7.25
N LYS A 118 -2.99 9.96 7.63
CA LYS A 118 -2.67 9.66 9.04
C LYS A 118 -2.81 10.90 9.92
N GLN A 119 -2.43 12.07 9.43
CA GLN A 119 -2.62 13.32 10.16
C GLN A 119 -4.11 13.65 10.32
N GLU A 120 -4.90 13.54 9.24
CA GLU A 120 -6.34 13.77 9.28
C GLU A 120 -7.04 12.77 10.22
N LEU A 121 -6.65 11.50 10.17
CA LEU A 121 -7.15 10.46 11.07
C LEU A 121 -6.86 10.81 12.53
N ASN A 122 -5.63 11.22 12.84
CA ASN A 122 -5.25 11.60 14.20
C ASN A 122 -6.08 12.78 14.72
N ILE A 123 -6.28 13.81 13.89
CA ILE A 123 -7.13 14.96 14.26
C ILE A 123 -8.56 14.50 14.54
N LYS A 124 -9.16 13.68 13.66
CA LYS A 124 -10.54 13.20 13.85
C LYS A 124 -10.68 12.26 15.04
N ALA A 125 -9.74 11.33 15.21
CA ALA A 125 -9.70 10.40 16.33
C ALA A 125 -9.63 11.13 17.67
N ASN A 126 -8.80 12.17 17.79
CA ASN A 126 -8.67 12.95 19.02
C ASN A 126 -9.88 13.83 19.30
N ASN A 127 -10.60 14.27 18.26
CA ASN A 127 -11.79 15.11 18.39
C ASN A 127 -13.07 14.30 18.64
N TYR A 128 -13.06 12.99 18.36
CA TYR A 128 -14.21 12.12 18.59
C TYR A 128 -14.04 11.36 19.92
N SER A 129 -14.71 11.83 20.97
CA SER A 129 -14.62 11.24 22.32
C SER A 129 -15.07 9.78 22.41
N GLY A 130 -15.86 9.32 21.44
CA GLY A 130 -16.28 7.92 21.32
C GLY A 130 -15.25 7.02 20.64
N TYR A 131 -14.15 7.57 20.10
CA TYR A 131 -13.15 6.77 19.39
C TYR A 131 -12.30 5.97 20.37
N THR A 132 -12.22 4.66 20.17
CA THR A 132 -11.36 3.77 20.95
C THR A 132 -10.55 2.86 20.03
N LEU A 133 -9.48 2.27 20.58
CA LEU A 133 -8.70 1.26 19.87
C LEU A 133 -9.57 0.08 19.41
N SER A 134 -10.54 -0.34 20.23
CA SER A 134 -11.47 -1.41 19.88
C SER A 134 -12.35 -1.05 18.69
N ILE A 135 -12.86 0.18 18.61
CA ILE A 135 -13.61 0.64 17.45
C ILE A 135 -12.73 0.68 16.20
N GLN A 136 -11.48 1.14 16.34
CA GLN A 136 -10.53 1.13 15.24
C GLN A 136 -10.29 -0.29 14.71
N GLU A 137 -10.11 -1.27 15.59
CA GLU A 137 -9.90 -2.68 15.24
C GLU A 137 -11.12 -3.29 14.55
N ILE A 138 -12.33 -3.02 15.06
CA ILE A 138 -13.58 -3.47 14.43
C ILE A 138 -13.69 -2.91 13.00
N ILE A 139 -13.46 -1.61 12.82
CA ILE A 139 -13.53 -0.97 11.51
C ILE A 139 -12.46 -1.55 10.56
N LYS A 140 -11.22 -1.71 11.03
CA LYS A 140 -10.13 -2.31 10.24
C LYS A 140 -10.48 -3.73 9.81
N THR A 141 -10.92 -4.57 10.73
CA THR A 141 -11.31 -5.96 10.45
C THR A 141 -12.41 -6.00 9.39
N TYR A 142 -13.45 -5.18 9.55
CA TYR A 142 -14.54 -5.08 8.57
C TYR A 142 -14.02 -4.67 7.18
N ILE A 143 -13.13 -3.67 7.12
CA ILE A 143 -12.52 -3.23 5.87
C ILE A 143 -11.68 -4.34 5.24
N GLU A 144 -10.85 -5.03 6.02
CA GLU A 144 -10.00 -6.13 5.55
C GLU A 144 -10.83 -7.24 4.93
N GLU A 145 -11.85 -7.70 5.65
CA GLU A 145 -12.68 -8.84 5.24
C GLU A 145 -13.57 -8.53 4.03
N ASN A 146 -14.14 -7.32 3.97
CA ASN A 146 -15.22 -7.01 3.02
C ASN A 146 -14.79 -6.14 1.83
N LEU A 147 -13.78 -5.28 2.00
CA LEU A 147 -13.45 -4.25 1.00
C LEU A 147 -12.05 -4.42 0.42
N ASN A 148 -11.06 -4.70 1.26
CA ASN A 148 -9.66 -4.74 0.87
C ASN A 148 -9.13 -6.14 0.54
N ALA A 149 -9.80 -7.23 0.96
CA ALA A 149 -9.33 -8.60 0.72
C ALA A 149 -9.02 -8.89 -0.76
N SER A 150 -9.90 -8.47 -1.68
CA SER A 150 -9.73 -8.69 -3.12
C SER A 150 -8.52 -7.92 -3.68
N LEU A 151 -8.40 -6.64 -3.33
CA LEU A 151 -7.26 -5.80 -3.72
C LEU A 151 -5.95 -6.36 -3.18
N TYR A 152 -5.93 -6.72 -1.90
CA TYR A 152 -4.76 -7.27 -1.23
C TYR A 152 -4.31 -8.57 -1.89
N LYS A 153 -5.23 -9.51 -2.16
CA LYS A 153 -4.93 -10.76 -2.86
C LYS A 153 -4.37 -10.53 -4.26
N LYS A 154 -4.93 -9.58 -5.00
CA LYS A 154 -4.43 -9.22 -6.35
C LYS A 154 -2.99 -8.69 -6.28
N ILE A 155 -2.71 -7.80 -5.33
CA ILE A 155 -1.37 -7.23 -5.15
C ILE A 155 -0.37 -8.28 -4.65
N GLN A 156 -0.76 -9.13 -3.70
CA GLN A 156 0.02 -10.29 -3.26
C GLN A 156 0.42 -11.20 -4.43
N HIS A 157 -0.53 -11.54 -5.29
CA HIS A 157 -0.26 -12.34 -6.47
C HIS A 157 0.73 -11.65 -7.42
N GLN A 158 0.54 -10.36 -7.67
CA GLN A 158 1.44 -9.58 -8.52
C GLN A 158 2.86 -9.50 -7.96
N VAL A 159 3.00 -9.32 -6.64
CA VAL A 159 4.30 -9.36 -5.95
C VAL A 159 4.96 -10.73 -6.10
N ALA A 160 4.21 -11.82 -5.92
CA ALA A 160 4.73 -13.16 -6.14
C ALA A 160 5.26 -13.35 -7.57
N LEU A 161 4.52 -12.88 -8.59
CA LEU A 161 4.99 -12.92 -9.98
C LEU A 161 6.28 -12.13 -10.20
N ILE A 162 6.42 -10.95 -9.58
CA ILE A 162 7.66 -10.14 -9.64
C ILE A 162 8.82 -10.92 -9.04
N HIS A 163 8.63 -11.55 -7.88
CA HIS A 163 9.65 -12.41 -7.27
C HIS A 163 10.06 -13.54 -8.21
N TYR A 164 9.10 -14.30 -8.75
CA TYR A 164 9.41 -15.39 -9.68
C TYR A 164 10.18 -14.93 -10.93
N ASP A 165 9.74 -13.84 -11.59
CA ASP A 165 10.45 -13.29 -12.76
C ASP A 165 11.87 -12.84 -12.39
N TYR A 166 12.03 -12.17 -11.25
CA TYR A 166 13.33 -11.74 -10.76
C TYR A 166 14.26 -12.94 -10.52
N HIS A 167 13.80 -13.99 -9.84
CA HIS A 167 14.59 -15.21 -9.58
C HIS A 167 15.09 -15.85 -10.89
N ILE A 168 14.20 -16.05 -11.85
CA ILE A 168 14.53 -16.67 -13.13
C ILE A 168 15.56 -15.83 -13.89
N ARG A 169 15.35 -14.51 -13.94
CA ARG A 169 16.25 -13.59 -14.67
C ARG A 169 17.60 -13.45 -13.99
N ALA A 170 17.64 -13.39 -12.67
CA ALA A 170 18.87 -13.36 -11.90
C ALA A 170 19.69 -14.64 -12.14
N LEU A 171 19.05 -15.81 -12.06
CA LEU A 171 19.71 -17.10 -12.33
C LEU A 171 20.27 -17.16 -13.75
N LYS A 172 19.50 -16.73 -14.75
CA LYS A 172 19.94 -16.70 -16.15
C LYS A 172 21.16 -15.80 -16.34
N LEU A 173 21.17 -14.63 -15.69
CA LEU A 173 22.31 -13.71 -15.75
C LEU A 173 23.56 -14.29 -15.09
N GLU A 174 23.43 -14.95 -13.93
CA GLU A 174 24.58 -15.60 -13.31
C GLU A 174 25.09 -16.77 -14.15
N TYR A 175 24.19 -17.60 -14.70
CA TYR A 175 24.58 -18.69 -15.62
C TYR A 175 25.40 -18.17 -16.80
N LEU A 176 24.97 -17.08 -17.44
CA LEU A 176 25.70 -16.44 -18.53
C LEU A 176 27.07 -15.89 -18.09
N ARG A 177 27.18 -15.40 -16.85
CA ARG A 177 28.45 -14.90 -16.29
C ARG A 177 29.52 -16.00 -16.19
N HIS A 178 29.11 -17.25 -15.98
CA HIS A 178 30.01 -18.39 -15.96
C HIS A 178 30.48 -18.85 -17.36
N LYS A 179 30.07 -18.14 -18.43
CA LYS A 179 30.47 -18.42 -19.82
C LYS A 179 30.41 -19.92 -20.16
N PRO A 180 29.23 -20.55 -20.07
CA PRO A 180 29.07 -21.99 -20.25
C PRO A 180 29.55 -22.49 -21.62
N ASN A 181 29.57 -21.62 -22.63
CA ASN A 181 30.09 -21.91 -23.96
C ASN A 181 31.61 -22.08 -24.01
N GLU A 182 32.36 -21.71 -22.97
CA GLU A 182 33.81 -22.00 -22.86
C GLU A 182 34.09 -23.46 -22.45
N TYR A 183 33.05 -24.24 -22.11
CA TYR A 183 33.14 -25.64 -21.68
C TYR A 183 32.48 -26.64 -22.67
N GLN A 184 32.08 -26.18 -23.86
CA GLN A 184 31.51 -26.98 -24.96
C GLN A 184 32.50 -27.08 -26.11
#